data_AF-A0A969S2V6-F1
#
_entry.id   AF-A0A969S2V6-F1
#
_cell.length_a   1.000
_cell.length_b   1.000
_cell.length_c   1.000
_cell.angle_alpha   90.00
_cell.angle_beta   90.00
_cell.angle_gamma   90.00
#
_symmetry.space_group_name_H-M   'P 1'
#
loop_
_entity.id
_entity.type
_entity.pdbx_description
1 polymer ?
#
loop_
_entity_poly.entity_id
_entity_poly.type
_entity_poly.pdbx_seq_one_letter_code
_entity_poly.pdbx_strand_id
1 'polypeptide(L)'
;MVSAVLIMTPGATNATADIDLDSNYGAIGQSPTTHVESNSVLTYNITAGIKFGINIATVLTNLGAGDTGGVLVTHNGIGGTSEYEGILIRYN
;
A
#
# COMPACT_ATOMS: atom_id res chain seq x y z
N MET A 1 12.64 6.18 11.12
CA MET A 1 11.91 6.31 9.83
C MET A 1 11.20 4.98 9.58
N VAL A 2 9.88 4.95 9.44
CA VAL A 2 9.12 3.70 9.29
C VAL A 2 9.17 3.25 7.84
N SER A 3 9.66 2.02 7.57
CA SER A 3 9.41 1.38 6.27
C SER A 3 8.17 0.52 6.39
N ALA A 4 7.16 0.77 5.56
CA ALA A 4 5.92 0.00 5.51
C ALA A 4 5.75 -0.62 4.11
N VAL A 5 5.59 -1.94 4.07
CA VAL A 5 5.44 -2.70 2.82
C VAL A 5 4.23 -3.62 2.94
N LEU A 6 3.30 -3.53 2.00
CA LEU A 6 2.18 -4.44 1.88
C LEU A 6 2.61 -5.68 1.09
N ILE A 7 2.37 -6.86 1.64
CA ILE A 7 2.78 -8.13 1.04
C ILE A 7 1.60 -8.73 0.29
N MET A 8 1.82 -9.06 -0.99
CA MET A 8 0.85 -9.72 -1.85
C MET A 8 1.45 -10.93 -2.55
N THR A 9 0.60 -11.89 -2.91
CA THR A 9 0.90 -12.91 -3.92
C THR A 9 0.03 -12.65 -5.16
N PRO A 10 0.61 -12.22 -6.29
CA PRO A 10 -0.15 -11.90 -7.49
C PRO A 10 -0.71 -13.16 -8.17
N GLY A 11 -1.92 -13.06 -8.72
CA GLY A 11 -2.50 -14.11 -9.57
C GLY A 11 -2.05 -14.08 -11.04
N ALA A 12 -1.30 -13.06 -11.46
CA ALA A 12 -0.84 -12.88 -12.83
C ALA A 12 0.58 -12.27 -12.90
N THR A 13 1.25 -12.50 -14.03
CA THR A 13 2.55 -11.89 -14.35
C THR A 13 2.29 -10.67 -15.23
N ASN A 14 2.76 -9.49 -14.79
CA ASN A 14 2.63 -8.24 -15.53
C ASN A 14 3.84 -7.34 -15.24
N ALA A 15 4.53 -6.89 -16.28
CA ALA A 15 5.69 -6.02 -16.18
C ALA A 15 5.34 -4.55 -15.84
N THR A 16 4.08 -4.16 -16.05
CA THR A 16 3.57 -2.79 -15.86
C THR A 16 2.27 -2.83 -15.05
N ALA A 17 2.23 -3.62 -13.98
CA ALA A 17 1.08 -3.66 -13.09
C ALA A 17 0.87 -2.27 -12.46
N ASP A 18 -0.23 -1.65 -12.81
CA ASP A 18 -0.64 -0.33 -12.34
C ASP A 18 -1.44 -0.47 -11.04
N ILE A 19 -0.91 0.12 -9.97
CA ILE A 19 -1.44 0.02 -8.61
C ILE A 19 -1.48 1.41 -8.00
N ASP A 20 -2.69 1.92 -7.75
CA ASP A 20 -2.86 3.16 -7.00
C ASP A 20 -2.94 2.86 -5.51
N LEU A 21 -2.37 3.75 -4.72
CA LEU A 21 -2.48 3.74 -3.27
C LEU A 21 -3.16 5.02 -2.80
N ASP A 22 -4.12 4.88 -1.92
CA ASP A 22 -4.72 5.98 -1.17
C ASP A 22 -4.66 5.67 0.32
N SER A 23 -4.57 6.70 1.15
CA SER A 23 -4.58 6.55 2.60
C SER A 23 -5.41 7.62 3.27
N ASN A 24 -6.01 7.24 4.39
CA ASN A 24 -6.68 8.13 5.33
C ASN A 24 -6.25 7.74 6.73
N TYR A 25 -5.69 8.69 7.48
CA TYR A 25 -5.24 8.44 8.85
C TYR A 25 -5.34 9.67 9.77
N GLY A 26 -5.39 9.38 11.07
CA GLY A 26 -5.40 10.36 12.16
C GLY A 26 -5.46 9.69 13.53
N ALA A 27 -5.17 10.45 14.57
CA ALA A 27 -5.22 9.97 15.94
C ALA A 27 -6.67 9.75 16.41
N ILE A 28 -6.85 8.91 17.44
CA ILE A 28 -8.15 8.71 18.08
C ILE A 28 -8.71 10.06 18.57
N GLY A 29 -9.93 10.39 18.12
CA GLY A 29 -10.58 11.67 18.41
C GLY A 29 -10.37 12.75 17.34
N GLN A 30 -9.58 12.48 16.30
CA GLN A 30 -9.47 13.32 15.11
C GLN A 30 -10.38 12.81 13.98
N SER A 31 -10.52 13.62 12.92
CA SER A 31 -11.16 13.16 11.68
C SER A 31 -10.36 12.00 11.07
N PRO A 32 -11.00 10.96 10.52
CA PRO A 32 -10.30 9.93 9.74
C PRO A 32 -9.63 10.50 8.48
N THR A 33 -9.99 11.70 8.05
CA THR A 33 -9.39 12.42 6.90
C THR A 33 -8.45 13.54 7.34
N THR A 34 -7.91 13.49 8.57
CA THR A 34 -6.93 14.48 9.04
C THR A 34 -5.70 14.50 8.14
N HIS A 35 -5.26 13.31 7.73
CA HIS A 35 -4.27 13.12 6.70
C HIS A 35 -4.89 12.32 5.56
N VAL A 36 -4.75 12.84 4.35
CA VAL A 36 -5.19 12.21 3.09
C VAL A 36 -4.02 12.26 2.12
N GLU A 37 -3.58 11.10 1.65
CA GLU A 37 -2.48 11.00 0.71
C GLU A 37 -2.80 9.98 -0.38
N SER A 38 -2.33 10.24 -1.60
CA SER A 38 -2.51 9.35 -2.74
C SER A 38 -1.26 9.25 -3.59
N ASN A 39 -1.10 8.11 -4.26
CA ASN A 39 -0.04 7.85 -5.23
C ASN A 39 -0.58 6.96 -6.35
N SER A 40 -0.74 7.54 -7.54
CA SER A 40 -1.30 6.88 -8.73
C SER A 40 -0.28 6.71 -9.87
N VAL A 41 1.02 6.71 -9.56
CA VAL A 41 2.09 6.57 -10.55
C VAL A 41 2.91 5.30 -10.36
N LEU A 42 2.48 4.42 -9.45
CA LEU A 42 3.22 3.21 -9.12
C LEU A 42 2.98 2.13 -10.16
N THR A 43 4.06 1.73 -10.82
CA THR A 43 4.08 0.57 -11.70
C THR A 43 5.03 -0.47 -11.15
N TYR A 44 4.61 -1.73 -11.17
CA TYR A 44 5.38 -2.84 -10.65
C TYR A 44 5.55 -3.95 -11.70
N ASN A 45 6.71 -4.60 -11.67
CA ASN A 45 6.91 -5.86 -12.36
C ASN A 45 6.59 -7.01 -11.40
N ILE A 46 5.43 -7.61 -11.58
CA ILE A 46 4.91 -8.71 -10.75
C ILE A 46 4.98 -10.03 -11.50
N THR A 47 5.18 -11.12 -10.76
CA THR A 47 5.18 -12.48 -11.28
C THR A 47 4.15 -13.30 -10.52
N ALA A 48 3.32 -14.06 -11.23
CA ALA A 48 2.27 -14.88 -10.63
C ALA A 48 2.84 -15.88 -9.62
N GLY A 49 2.18 -16.01 -8.46
CA GLY A 49 2.52 -16.98 -7.43
C GLY A 49 3.79 -16.69 -6.62
N ILE A 50 4.43 -15.54 -6.83
CA ILE A 50 5.64 -15.13 -6.10
C ILE A 50 5.30 -13.97 -5.17
N LYS A 51 5.68 -14.08 -3.89
CA LYS A 51 5.48 -13.00 -2.91
C LYS A 51 6.14 -11.71 -3.39
N PHE A 52 5.37 -10.64 -3.35
CA PHE A 52 5.77 -9.31 -3.80
C PHE A 52 5.46 -8.26 -2.72
N GLY A 53 6.31 -7.24 -2.64
CA GLY A 53 6.17 -6.14 -1.67
C GLY A 53 5.83 -4.83 -2.36
N ILE A 54 4.66 -4.27 -2.05
CA ILE A 54 4.26 -2.91 -2.45
C ILE A 54 4.72 -1.93 -1.38
N ASN A 55 5.49 -0.91 -1.76
CA ASN A 55 5.92 0.13 -0.83
C ASN A 55 4.76 1.08 -0.51
N ILE A 56 4.11 0.89 0.63
CA ILE A 56 2.99 1.74 1.08
C ILE A 56 3.46 2.97 1.87
N ALA A 57 4.76 3.10 2.17
CA ALA A 57 5.29 4.30 2.82
C ALA A 57 5.12 5.58 1.99
N THR A 58 4.84 5.46 0.68
CA THR A 58 4.58 6.60 -0.20
C THR A 58 3.26 7.32 0.11
N VAL A 59 2.34 6.66 0.82
CA VAL A 59 1.06 7.20 1.28
C VAL A 59 0.94 7.13 2.80
N LEU A 60 2.06 7.21 3.50
CA LEU A 60 2.11 7.29 4.97
C LEU A 60 3.14 8.34 5.40
N THR A 61 3.27 9.42 4.63
CA THR A 61 4.40 10.37 4.77
C THR A 61 4.26 11.29 5.97
N ASN A 62 3.02 11.57 6.39
CA ASN A 62 2.70 12.37 7.56
C ASN A 62 2.27 11.52 8.77
N LEU A 63 2.47 10.19 8.72
CA LEU A 63 2.03 9.30 9.79
C LEU A 63 2.74 9.62 11.10
N GLY A 64 1.97 10.06 12.09
CA GLY A 64 2.40 10.37 13.44
C GLY A 64 2.27 9.20 14.41
N ALA A 65 2.98 9.30 15.54
CA ALA A 65 2.80 8.36 16.64
C ALA A 65 1.38 8.49 17.23
N GLY A 66 0.66 7.38 17.31
CA GLY A 66 -0.73 7.36 17.80
C GLY A 66 -1.79 7.50 16.70
N ASP A 67 -1.38 7.74 15.46
CA ASP A 67 -2.29 7.72 14.32
C ASP A 67 -2.78 6.31 14.03
N THR A 68 -4.02 6.24 13.56
CA THR A 68 -4.65 5.04 13.04
C THR A 68 -5.20 5.34 11.65
N GLY A 69 -5.20 4.36 10.77
CA GLY A 69 -5.73 4.56 9.43
C GLY A 69 -5.63 3.31 8.56
N GLY A 70 -6.04 3.49 7.31
CA GLY A 70 -6.06 2.44 6.31
C GLY A 70 -5.37 2.88 5.03
N VAL A 71 -4.89 1.89 4.29
CA VAL A 71 -4.42 2.05 2.91
C VAL A 71 -5.40 1.31 2.01
N LEU A 72 -5.96 2.04 1.05
CA LEU A 72 -6.73 1.48 -0.04
C LEU A 72 -5.78 1.17 -1.19
N VAL A 73 -5.96 0.00 -1.80
CA VAL A 73 -5.19 -0.40 -2.99
C VAL A 73 -6.14 -0.59 -4.15
N THR A 74 -5.89 0.12 -5.23
CA THR A 74 -6.67 0.02 -6.47
C THR A 74 -5.81 -0.60 -7.55
N HIS A 75 -6.35 -1.59 -8.25
CA HIS A 75 -5.64 -2.31 -9.30
C HIS A 75 -6.16 -1.91 -10.69
N ASN A 76 -5.42 -1.09 -11.41
CA ASN A 76 -5.83 -0.57 -12.72
C ASN A 76 -5.38 -1.45 -13.90
N GLY A 77 -4.68 -2.56 -13.62
CA GLY A 77 -4.21 -3.44 -14.70
C GLY A 77 -3.42 -4.65 -14.24
N ILE A 78 -3.74 -5.29 -13.12
CA ILE A 78 -2.91 -6.40 -12.59
C ILE A 78 -3.09 -7.74 -13.31
N GLY A 79 -4.23 -7.98 -13.97
CA GLY A 79 -4.47 -9.17 -14.79
C GLY A 79 -4.96 -10.43 -14.07
N GLY A 80 -5.30 -10.37 -12.77
CA GLY A 80 -5.84 -11.50 -12.01
C GLY A 80 -6.19 -11.14 -10.57
N THR A 81 -6.73 -12.09 -9.81
CA THR A 81 -6.96 -11.91 -8.36
C THR A 81 -5.65 -12.05 -7.61
N SER A 82 -5.37 -11.11 -6.70
CA SER A 82 -4.18 -11.14 -5.85
C SER A 82 -4.58 -11.39 -4.40
N GLU A 83 -3.74 -12.11 -3.67
CA GLU A 83 -3.93 -12.36 -2.24
C GLU A 83 -3.06 -11.41 -1.42
N TYR A 84 -3.66 -10.68 -0.48
CA TYR A 84 -2.94 -9.83 0.47
C TYR A 84 -2.69 -10.59 1.76
N GLU A 85 -1.42 -10.73 2.13
CA GLU A 85 -1.01 -11.60 3.24
C GLU A 85 -0.77 -10.82 4.54
N GLY A 86 -0.42 -9.54 4.44
CA GLY A 86 -0.15 -8.71 5.61
C GLY A 86 0.77 -7.54 5.31
N ILE A 87 1.22 -6.88 6.37
CA ILE A 87 2.07 -5.68 6.29
C ILE A 87 3.38 -5.95 7.04
N LEU A 88 4.50 -5.69 6.36
CA LEU A 88 5.82 -5.66 6.96
C LEU A 88 6.14 -4.24 7.42
N ILE A 89 6.35 -4.08 8.72
CA ILE A 89 6.76 -2.82 9.35
C ILE A 89 8.19 -2.99 9.84
N ARG A 90 9.11 -2.10 9.43
CA ARG A 90 10.44 -2.00 10.04
C ARG A 90 10.57 -0.68 10.77
N TYR A 91 10.93 -0.80 12.04
CA TYR A 91 11.29 0.33 12.89
C TYR A 91 12.80 0.55 12.77
N ASN A 92 13.17 1.70 12.22
CA ASN A 92 14.53 2.23 12.27
C ASN A 92 14.59 3.33 13.32
#